data_AF-A0A7V0LTF0-F1
#
_entry.id   AF-A0A7V0LTF0-F1
#
_cell.length_a   1.000
_cell.length_b   1.000
_cell.length_c   1.000
_cell.angle_alpha   90.00
_cell.angle_beta   90.00
_cell.angle_gamma   90.00
#
_symmetry.space_group_name_H-M   'P 1'
#
loop_
_entity.id
_entity.type
_entity.pdbx_description
1 polymer ?
#
loop_
_entity_poly.entity_id
_entity_poly.type
_entity_poly.pdbx_seq_one_letter_code
_entity_poly.pdbx_strand_id
1 'polypeptide(L)'
;MVTNDNNPRAITPEGTLKDDADWSVEGVTIGHGASIGAGAILVAGIAIGEYALVAAGAVVTNDVAPHELVAGIPARNAGWVCLCGHRLQVVQGLGVCLSCRRSHQISSP
;
A
#
# COMPACT_ATOMS: atom_id res chain seq x y z
N MET A 1 19.84 3.65 -10.16
CA MET A 1 18.43 3.63 -9.73
C MET A 1 18.42 3.97 -8.25
N VAL A 2 17.92 5.14 -7.84
CA VAL A 2 17.90 5.62 -6.42
C VAL A 2 16.62 5.20 -5.69
N THR A 3 16.10 4.00 -5.95
CA THR A 3 14.68 3.66 -5.72
C THR A 3 14.21 3.66 -4.28
N ASN A 4 15.10 3.76 -3.29
CA ASN A 4 14.73 3.70 -1.88
C ASN A 4 15.19 4.91 -1.06
N ASP A 5 15.65 5.98 -1.71
CA ASP A 5 15.87 7.23 -1.01
C ASP A 5 14.52 7.93 -0.85
N ASN A 6 14.01 7.99 0.38
CA ASN A 6 12.78 8.73 0.72
C ASN A 6 12.91 10.24 0.47
N ASN A 7 14.14 10.75 0.35
CA ASN A 7 14.46 12.15 0.08
C ASN A 7 15.50 12.27 -1.06
N PRO A 8 15.15 11.84 -2.29
CA PRO A 8 16.11 11.62 -3.36
C PRO A 8 16.79 12.94 -3.78
N ARG A 9 18.12 12.95 -3.77
CA ARG A 9 18.98 14.05 -4.22
C ARG A 9 20.27 13.50 -4.84
N ALA A 10 20.90 14.27 -5.73
CA ALA A 10 22.21 13.90 -6.29
C ALA A 10 23.39 14.23 -5.36
N ILE A 11 23.20 15.19 -4.46
CA ILE A 11 24.22 15.70 -3.54
C ILE A 11 23.68 15.81 -2.11
N THR A 12 24.59 15.77 -1.14
CA THR A 12 24.34 16.15 0.26
C THR A 12 24.04 17.66 0.35
N PRO A 13 23.47 18.14 1.48
CA PRO A 13 23.35 19.58 1.72
C PRO A 13 24.67 20.35 1.64
N GLU A 14 25.79 19.67 1.91
CA GLU A 14 27.16 20.20 1.86
C GLU A 14 27.73 20.24 0.42
N GLY A 15 27.02 19.70 -0.57
CA GLY A 15 27.41 19.74 -1.98
C GLY A 15 28.31 18.59 -2.43
N THR A 16 28.54 17.58 -1.59
CA THR A 16 29.25 16.36 -1.98
C THR A 16 28.29 15.40 -2.68
N LEU A 17 28.80 14.58 -3.60
CA LEU A 17 27.98 13.51 -4.22
C LEU A 17 27.51 12.54 -3.12
N LYS A 18 26.22 12.18 -3.13
CA LYS A 18 25.71 11.16 -2.21
C LYS A 18 26.30 9.79 -2.56
N ASP A 19 26.65 9.03 -1.55
CA ASP A 19 27.16 7.65 -1.68
C ASP A 19 26.25 6.65 -0.96
N ASP A 20 26.75 5.43 -0.75
CA ASP A 20 25.99 4.35 -0.14
C ASP A 20 25.77 4.49 1.36
N ALA A 21 26.53 5.37 2.04
CA ALA A 21 26.33 5.67 3.45
C ALA A 21 25.17 6.65 3.71
N ASP A 22 24.67 7.33 2.67
CA ASP A 22 23.64 8.38 2.78
C ASP A 22 22.19 7.86 2.73
N TRP A 23 21.96 6.54 2.65
CA TRP A 23 20.61 5.96 2.55
C TRP A 23 20.40 4.74 3.46
N SER A 24 19.15 4.57 3.93
CA SER A 24 18.71 3.39 4.67
C SER A 24 18.11 2.34 3.72
N VAL A 25 18.48 1.08 3.90
CA VAL A 25 17.79 -0.04 3.25
C VAL A 25 16.52 -0.31 4.05
N GLU A 26 15.39 0.19 3.55
CA GLU A 26 14.07 -0.13 4.11
C GLU A 26 13.29 -1.05 3.18
N GLY A 27 12.54 -2.00 3.76
CA GLY A 27 11.62 -2.85 3.04
C GLY A 27 10.19 -2.34 3.11
N VAL A 28 9.27 -3.11 2.52
CA VAL A 28 7.83 -2.93 2.73
C VAL A 28 7.32 -4.09 3.57
N THR A 29 6.56 -3.79 4.61
CA THR A 29 5.93 -4.82 5.43
C THR A 29 4.66 -5.30 4.74
N ILE A 30 4.59 -6.59 4.41
CA ILE A 30 3.41 -7.17 3.76
C ILE A 30 2.64 -8.02 4.77
N GLY A 31 1.42 -7.58 5.08
CA GLY A 31 0.49 -8.29 5.97
C GLY A 31 0.00 -9.60 5.39
N HIS A 32 -0.51 -10.47 6.28
CA HIS A 32 -1.03 -11.78 5.89
C HIS A 32 -2.17 -11.65 4.87
N GLY A 33 -2.10 -12.42 3.78
CA GLY A 33 -3.14 -12.46 2.75
C GLY A 33 -3.26 -11.20 1.88
N ALA A 34 -2.39 -10.19 2.07
CA ALA A 34 -2.35 -9.02 1.21
C ALA A 34 -2.00 -9.42 -0.23
N SER A 35 -2.56 -8.71 -1.19
CA SER A 35 -2.39 -8.98 -2.62
C SER A 35 -1.80 -7.77 -3.33
N ILE A 36 -0.67 -7.98 -4.02
CA ILE A 36 0.02 -6.93 -4.77
C ILE A 36 -0.21 -7.15 -6.27
N GLY A 37 -0.96 -6.24 -6.88
CA GLY A 37 -1.25 -6.29 -8.31
C GLY A 37 0.01 -6.20 -9.17
N ALA A 38 -0.04 -6.84 -10.33
CA ALA A 38 1.08 -6.85 -11.27
C ALA A 38 1.54 -5.43 -11.61
N GLY A 39 2.86 -5.20 -11.56
CA GLY A 39 3.47 -3.91 -11.89
C GLY A 39 3.20 -2.79 -10.88
N ALA A 40 2.65 -3.08 -9.69
CA ALA A 40 2.56 -2.08 -8.63
C ALA A 40 3.95 -1.73 -8.08
N ILE A 41 4.11 -0.47 -7.66
CA ILE A 41 5.31 0.08 -7.03
C ILE A 41 4.94 0.46 -5.60
N LEU A 42 5.72 -0.01 -4.64
CA LEU A 42 5.55 0.27 -3.21
C LEU A 42 6.77 1.07 -2.73
N VAL A 43 6.56 2.29 -2.23
CA VAL A 43 7.62 3.07 -1.58
C VAL A 43 8.01 2.35 -0.28
N ALA A 44 9.31 2.24 0.04
CA ALA A 44 9.68 1.51 1.25
C ALA A 44 9.37 2.29 2.53
N GLY A 45 9.46 1.57 3.65
CA GLY A 45 9.08 2.09 4.97
C GLY A 45 7.58 1.98 5.24
N ILE A 46 6.75 1.60 4.25
CA ILE A 46 5.30 1.45 4.43
C ILE A 46 4.89 0.03 4.83
N ALA A 47 3.69 -0.07 5.38
CA ALA A 47 3.00 -1.32 5.69
C ALA A 47 1.75 -1.51 4.81
N ILE A 48 1.61 -2.71 4.25
CA ILE A 48 0.41 -3.16 3.57
C ILE A 48 -0.36 -4.07 4.51
N GLY A 49 -1.54 -3.63 4.96
CA GLY A 49 -2.37 -4.32 5.93
C GLY A 49 -2.84 -5.71 5.47
N GLU A 50 -3.26 -6.52 6.43
CA GLU A 50 -3.76 -7.88 6.17
C GLU A 50 -4.93 -7.85 5.18
N TYR A 51 -4.89 -8.75 4.19
CA TYR A 51 -5.91 -8.86 3.14
C TYR A 51 -6.20 -7.58 2.35
N ALA A 52 -5.33 -6.57 2.42
CA ALA A 52 -5.39 -5.42 1.54
C ALA A 52 -5.15 -5.84 0.09
N LEU A 53 -5.67 -5.05 -0.85
CA LEU A 53 -5.49 -5.28 -2.28
C LEU A 53 -4.91 -4.02 -2.94
N VAL A 54 -3.69 -4.13 -3.43
CA VAL A 54 -3.07 -3.11 -4.28
C VAL A 54 -3.39 -3.42 -5.74
N ALA A 55 -4.05 -2.51 -6.44
CA ALA A 55 -4.39 -2.70 -7.85
C ALA A 55 -3.12 -2.75 -8.73
N ALA A 56 -3.25 -3.42 -9.88
CA ALA A 56 -2.17 -3.46 -10.87
C ALA A 56 -1.72 -2.05 -11.29
N GLY A 57 -0.41 -1.85 -11.40
CA GLY A 57 0.20 -0.57 -11.80
C GLY A 57 0.06 0.58 -10.79
N ALA A 58 -0.45 0.34 -9.57
CA ALA A 58 -0.57 1.39 -8.56
C ALA A 58 0.80 1.80 -7.98
N VAL A 59 0.95 3.07 -7.59
CA VAL A 59 2.14 3.60 -6.87
C VAL A 59 1.73 3.95 -5.45
N VAL A 60 2.08 3.10 -4.50
CA VAL A 60 1.68 3.22 -3.09
C VAL A 60 2.75 3.98 -2.31
N THR A 61 2.36 5.10 -1.72
CA THR A 61 3.26 6.03 -1.02
C THR A 61 2.98 6.14 0.48
N ASN A 62 1.97 5.45 1.01
CA ASN A 62 1.58 5.48 2.42
C ASN A 62 1.11 4.08 2.83
N ASP A 63 1.02 3.86 4.15
CA ASP A 63 0.43 2.65 4.70
C ASP A 63 -0.97 2.40 4.14
N VAL A 64 -1.30 1.11 3.96
CA VAL A 64 -2.58 0.64 3.47
C VAL A 64 -3.25 -0.14 4.58
N ALA A 65 -4.48 0.22 4.93
CA ALA A 65 -5.22 -0.42 6.02
C ALA A 65 -5.60 -1.88 5.67
N PRO A 66 -5.85 -2.74 6.67
CA PRO A 66 -6.36 -4.09 6.43
C PRO A 66 -7.65 -4.06 5.61
N HIS A 67 -7.80 -5.00 4.67
CA HIS A 67 -8.92 -5.05 3.71
C HIS A 67 -9.06 -3.86 2.75
N GLU A 68 -8.20 -2.85 2.81
CA GLU A 68 -8.30 -1.69 1.94
C GLU A 68 -7.91 -2.05 0.50
N LEU A 69 -8.69 -1.56 -0.46
CA LEU A 69 -8.34 -1.60 -1.87
C LEU A 69 -7.76 -0.24 -2.27
N VAL A 70 -6.51 -0.21 -2.72
CA VAL A 70 -5.87 1.01 -3.24
C VAL A 70 -5.56 0.91 -4.73
N ALA A 71 -5.69 2.02 -5.44
CA ALA A 71 -5.43 2.09 -6.88
C ALA A 71 -4.95 3.49 -7.33
N GLY A 72 -4.23 3.55 -8.45
CA GLY A 72 -3.81 4.81 -9.10
C GLY A 72 -2.38 5.24 -8.79
N ILE A 73 -2.01 6.42 -9.32
CA ILE A 73 -0.70 7.05 -9.16
C ILE A 73 -0.91 8.54 -8.83
N PRO A 74 -0.69 8.96 -7.57
CA PRO A 74 -0.42 8.12 -6.40
C PRO A 74 -1.65 7.29 -6.02
N ALA A 75 -1.43 6.14 -5.38
CA ALA A 75 -2.50 5.23 -4.98
C ALA A 75 -3.41 5.89 -3.94
N ARG A 76 -4.72 5.67 -4.09
CA ARG A 76 -5.77 6.17 -3.18
C ARG A 76 -6.76 5.06 -2.88
N ASN A 77 -7.47 5.20 -1.76
CA ASN A 77 -8.57 4.31 -1.39
C ASN A 77 -9.58 4.23 -2.55
N ALA A 78 -9.86 3.01 -2.99
CA ALA A 78 -10.82 2.67 -4.03
C ALA A 78 -11.87 1.67 -3.51
N GLY A 79 -12.03 1.59 -2.19
CA GLY A 79 -12.98 0.73 -1.48
C GLY A 79 -12.30 -0.30 -0.60
N TRP A 80 -13.01 -1.42 -0.37
CA TRP A 80 -12.59 -2.48 0.55
C TRP A 80 -12.86 -3.85 -0.05
N VAL A 81 -12.06 -4.84 0.33
CA VAL A 81 -12.13 -6.22 -0.17
C VAL A 81 -12.31 -7.23 0.96
N CYS A 82 -13.08 -8.27 0.68
CA CYS A 82 -13.25 -9.41 1.56
C CYS A 82 -12.00 -10.30 1.54
N LEU A 83 -11.89 -11.21 2.52
CA LEU A 83 -10.96 -12.34 2.52
C LEU A 83 -11.00 -13.19 1.23
N CYS A 84 -12.14 -13.21 0.52
CA CYS A 84 -12.26 -13.91 -0.77
C CYS A 84 -11.92 -13.06 -2.00
N GLY A 85 -11.34 -11.86 -1.81
CA GLY A 85 -10.91 -10.97 -2.89
C GLY A 85 -12.02 -10.16 -3.58
N HIS A 86 -13.28 -10.39 -3.23
CA HIS A 86 -14.40 -9.62 -3.78
C HIS A 86 -14.59 -8.30 -3.03
N ARG A 87 -15.01 -7.24 -3.73
CA ARG A 87 -15.33 -5.95 -3.11
C ARG A 87 -16.45 -6.09 -2.07
N LEU A 88 -16.31 -5.33 -1.00
CA LEU A 88 -17.31 -5.19 0.05
C LEU A 88 -18.28 -4.06 -0.29
N GLN A 89 -19.56 -4.25 0.06
CA GLN A 89 -20.51 -3.17 0.16
C GLN A 89 -20.43 -2.60 1.58
N VAL A 90 -19.96 -1.35 1.71
CA VAL A 90 -19.76 -0.71 3.01
C VAL A 90 -20.92 0.22 3.33
N VAL A 91 -21.53 0.01 4.50
CA VAL A 91 -22.59 0.86 5.05
C VAL A 91 -22.23 1.14 6.51
N GLN A 92 -22.05 2.42 6.86
CA GLN A 92 -21.77 2.87 8.23
C GLN A 92 -20.61 2.10 8.91
N GLY A 93 -19.51 1.85 8.19
CA GLY A 93 -18.34 1.15 8.73
C GLY A 93 -18.46 -0.39 8.79
N LEU A 94 -19.56 -0.97 8.32
CA LEU A 94 -19.71 -2.42 8.16
C LEU A 94 -19.62 -2.78 6.68
N GLY A 95 -18.63 -3.58 6.31
CA GLY A 95 -18.45 -4.12 4.97
C GLY A 95 -19.05 -5.51 4.84
N VAL A 96 -20.00 -5.72 3.92
CA VAL A 96 -20.60 -7.04 3.65
C VAL A 96 -20.17 -7.52 2.27
N CYS A 97 -19.69 -8.76 2.20
CA CYS A 97 -19.34 -9.41 0.94
C CYS A 97 -20.57 -10.09 0.32
N LEU A 98 -20.96 -9.70 -0.89
CA LEU A 98 -22.09 -10.31 -1.57
C LEU A 98 -21.79 -11.72 -2.12
N SER A 99 -20.51 -12.06 -2.31
CA SER A 99 -20.07 -13.36 -2.83
C SER A 99 -20.08 -14.46 -1.76
N CYS A 100 -19.42 -14.22 -0.61
CA CYS A 100 -19.29 -15.24 0.45
C CYS A 100 -20.05 -14.92 1.74
N ARG A 101 -20.83 -13.82 1.77
CA ARG A 101 -21.71 -13.42 2.89
C ARG A 101 -21.00 -13.09 4.20
N ARG A 102 -19.66 -13.01 4.23
CA ARG A 102 -18.89 -12.51 5.38
C ARG A 102 -19.10 -11.02 5.59
N SER A 103 -19.01 -10.61 6.85
CA SER A 103 -19.00 -9.22 7.29
C SER A 103 -17.66 -8.87 7.91
N HIS A 104 -17.25 -7.62 7.71
CA HIS A 104 -15.98 -7.05 8.18
C HIS A 104 -16.26 -5.68 8.81
N GLN A 105 -15.68 -5.42 9.98
CA GLN A 105 -15.63 -4.05 10.48
C GLN A 105 -14.56 -3.30 9.71
N ILE A 106 -14.95 -2.17 9.15
CA ILE A 106 -14.10 -1.33 8.32
C ILE A 106 -13.84 -0.06 9.09
N SER A 107 -12.58 0.13 9.47
CA SER A 107 -12.09 1.39 9.98
C SER A 107 -12.00 2.35 8.80
N SER A 108 -12.99 3.23 8.62
CA SER A 108 -12.83 4.32 7.65
C SER A 108 -11.61 5.17 8.08
N PRO A 109 -10.70 5.53 7.15
CA PRO A 109 -9.71 6.55 7.39
C PRO A 109 -10.35 7.94 7.54
#